data_AF-A0A9E5HCJ8-F1
#
_entry.id   AF-A0A9E5HCJ8-F1
#
_cell.length_a   1.000
_cell.length_b   1.000
_cell.length_c   1.000
_cell.angle_alpha   90.00
_cell.angle_beta   90.00
_cell.angle_gamma   90.00
#
_symmetry.space_group_name_H-M   'P 1'
#
loop_
_entity.id
_entity.type
_entity.pdbx_description
1 polymer ?
#
loop_
_entity_poly.entity_id
_entity_poly.type
_entity_poly.pdbx_seq_one_letter_code
_entity_poly.pdbx_strand_id
1 'polypeptide(L)'
;MSPFDYFILTLLIVSSIYGLYRGFIKEVLSLTGLVLSFYLASNFDNYLANIVPIENKSDFLIISAFILIFVSTLILTSLLIKIITPKIQRSP
;
A
#
# COMPACT_ATOMS: atom_id res chain seq x y z
N MET A 1 17.18 -39.82 -13.56
CA MET A 1 16.61 -38.94 -12.53
C MET A 1 16.08 -39.86 -11.45
N SER A 2 16.66 -39.81 -10.26
CA SER A 2 16.20 -40.64 -9.15
C SER A 2 14.83 -40.15 -8.67
N PRO A 3 13.98 -40.99 -8.06
CA PRO A 3 12.73 -40.54 -7.42
C PRO A 3 12.95 -39.43 -6.38
N PHE A 4 14.16 -39.34 -5.82
CA PHE A 4 14.58 -38.31 -4.89
C PHE A 4 14.72 -36.92 -5.56
N ASP A 5 15.13 -36.88 -6.84
CA ASP A 5 15.25 -35.64 -7.61
C ASP A 5 13.88 -34.96 -7.78
N TYR A 6 12.85 -35.76 -8.08
CA TYR A 6 11.47 -35.29 -8.22
C TYR A 6 10.86 -34.83 -6.89
N PHE A 7 11.24 -35.46 -5.79
CA PHE A 7 10.80 -35.06 -4.45
C PHE A 7 11.31 -33.66 -4.09
N ILE A 8 12.61 -33.40 -4.30
CA ILE A 8 13.21 -32.09 -4.06
C ILE A 8 12.60 -31.03 -4.99
N LEU A 9 12.42 -31.35 -6.27
CA LEU A 9 11.84 -30.42 -7.25
C LEU A 9 10.44 -29.96 -6.83
N THR A 10 9.60 -30.90 -6.38
CA THR A 10 8.23 -30.59 -5.92
C THR A 10 8.25 -29.67 -4.70
N LEU A 11 9.13 -29.96 -3.73
CA LEU A 11 9.27 -29.15 -2.52
C LEU A 11 9.76 -27.73 -2.82
N LEU A 12 10.68 -27.58 -3.78
CA LEU A 12 11.15 -26.29 -4.28
C LEU A 12 10.06 -25.48 -4.99
N ILE A 13 9.24 -26.12 -5.81
CA ILE A 13 8.13 -25.46 -6.51
C ILE A 13 7.10 -24.96 -5.49
N VAL A 14 6.70 -25.80 -4.54
CA VAL A 14 5.76 -25.41 -3.48
C VAL A 14 6.33 -24.25 -2.66
N SER A 15 7.58 -24.35 -2.22
CA SER A 15 8.26 -23.27 -1.46
C SER A 15 8.32 -21.96 -2.26
N SER A 16 8.66 -22.03 -3.55
CA SER A 16 8.70 -20.87 -4.43
C SER A 16 7.34 -20.21 -4.58
N ILE A 17 6.28 -20.99 -4.77
CA ILE A 17 4.90 -20.47 -4.90
C ILE A 17 4.49 -19.75 -3.60
N TYR A 18 4.74 -20.34 -2.44
CA TYR A 18 4.44 -19.71 -1.15
C TYR A 18 5.26 -18.44 -0.93
N GLY A 19 6.53 -18.44 -1.32
CA GLY A 19 7.39 -17.26 -1.29
C GLY A 19 6.85 -16.12 -2.16
N LEU A 20 6.47 -16.45 -3.40
CA LEU A 20 5.89 -15.50 -4.35
C LEU A 20 4.56 -14.94 -3.88
N TYR A 21 3.64 -15.79 -3.40
CA TYR A 21 2.34 -15.36 -2.89
C TYR A 21 2.49 -14.36 -1.73
N ARG A 22 3.43 -14.63 -0.81
CA ARG A 22 3.70 -13.76 0.34
C ARG A 22 4.28 -12.40 -0.06
N GLY A 23 5.15 -12.38 -1.09
CA GLY A 23 5.69 -11.14 -1.66
C GLY A 23 4.62 -10.34 -2.42
N PHE A 24 3.88 -11.03 -3.28
CA PHE A 24 2.86 -10.45 -4.14
C PHE A 24 1.74 -9.76 -3.37
N ILE A 25 1.24 -10.37 -2.28
CA ILE A 25 0.22 -9.73 -1.44
C ILE A 25 0.69 -8.39 -0.87
N LYS A 26 1.96 -8.30 -0.46
CA LYS A 26 2.52 -7.05 0.07
C LYS A 26 2.61 -5.97 -1.01
N GLU A 27 3.00 -6.33 -2.23
CA GLU A 27 3.05 -5.39 -3.36
C GLU A 27 1.67 -4.89 -3.74
N VAL A 28 0.67 -5.77 -3.85
CA VAL A 28 -0.71 -5.37 -4.15
C VAL A 28 -1.28 -4.47 -3.05
N LEU A 29 -1.04 -4.79 -1.77
CA LEU A 29 -1.46 -3.93 -0.66
C LEU A 29 -0.77 -2.56 -0.69
N SER A 30 0.52 -2.50 -1.02
CA SER A 30 1.26 -1.25 -1.18
C SER A 30 0.70 -0.40 -2.32
N LEU A 31 0.49 -1.01 -3.49
CA LEU A 31 -0.07 -0.34 -4.66
C LEU A 31 -1.50 0.16 -4.40
N THR A 32 -2.34 -0.65 -3.78
CA THR A 32 -3.71 -0.24 -3.42
C THR A 32 -3.70 0.92 -2.42
N GLY A 33 -2.83 0.91 -1.41
CA GLY A 33 -2.64 2.03 -0.49
C GLY A 33 -2.23 3.32 -1.21
N LEU A 34 -1.33 3.23 -2.20
CA LEU A 34 -0.92 4.36 -3.02
C LEU A 34 -2.07 4.92 -3.86
N VAL A 35 -2.80 4.04 -4.58
CA VAL A 35 -3.98 4.43 -5.38
C VAL A 35 -5.04 5.10 -4.52
N LEU A 36 -5.33 4.55 -3.34
CA LEU A 36 -6.32 5.10 -2.40
C LEU A 36 -5.89 6.47 -1.88
N SER A 37 -4.60 6.63 -1.54
CA SER A 37 -4.05 7.89 -1.03
C SER A 37 -4.09 8.98 -2.10
N PHE A 38 -3.76 8.64 -3.35
CA PHE A 38 -3.85 9.56 -4.48
C PHE A 38 -5.29 9.99 -4.75
N TYR A 39 -6.22 9.03 -4.74
CA TYR A 39 -7.64 9.30 -4.92
C TYR A 39 -8.20 10.24 -3.84
N LEU A 40 -7.88 9.99 -2.56
CA LEU A 40 -8.32 10.86 -1.47
C LEU A 40 -7.68 12.24 -1.57
N ALA A 41 -6.38 12.33 -1.82
CA ALA A 41 -5.69 13.61 -1.96
C ALA A 41 -6.31 14.46 -3.08
N SER A 42 -6.61 13.87 -4.24
CA SER A 42 -7.20 14.58 -5.38
C SER A 42 -8.65 15.02 -5.16
N ASN A 43 -9.39 14.43 -4.22
CA ASN A 43 -10.78 14.81 -3.92
C ASN A 43 -10.87 15.84 -2.78
N PHE A 44 -9.93 15.81 -1.83
CA PHE A 44 -9.99 16.61 -0.61
C PHE A 44 -8.99 17.78 -0.57
N ASP A 45 -8.06 17.87 -1.52
CA ASP A 45 -7.09 18.97 -1.66
C ASP A 45 -7.74 20.37 -1.64
N ASN A 46 -8.79 20.57 -2.44
CA ASN A 46 -9.51 21.82 -2.57
C ASN A 46 -10.28 22.17 -1.29
N TYR A 47 -10.84 21.16 -0.62
CA TYR A 47 -11.53 21.35 0.65
C TYR A 47 -10.56 21.80 1.74
N LEU A 48 -9.41 21.14 1.84
CA LEU A 48 -8.39 21.45 2.84
C LEU A 48 -7.74 22.81 2.56
N ALA A 49 -7.49 23.15 1.29
CA ALA A 49 -6.97 24.46 0.89
C ALA A 49 -7.92 25.62 1.21
N ASN A 50 -9.24 25.40 1.16
CA ASN A 50 -10.24 26.42 1.48
C ASN A 50 -10.40 26.71 2.99
N ILE A 51 -10.05 25.76 3.86
CA ILE A 51 -10.09 25.94 5.32
C ILE A 51 -8.98 26.89 5.79
N VAL A 52 -7.87 26.94 5.06
CA VAL A 52 -6.72 27.76 5.42
C VAL A 52 -7.01 29.23 5.07
N PRO A 53 -7.08 30.13 6.06
CA PRO A 53 -7.46 31.53 5.84
C PRO A 53 -6.25 32.34 5.38
N ILE A 54 -5.67 31.98 4.24
CA ILE A 54 -4.60 32.74 3.59
C ILE A 54 -5.23 33.55 2.44
N GLU A 55 -5.05 34.86 2.48
CA GLU A 55 -5.64 35.80 1.52
C GLU A 55 -5.19 35.55 0.07
N ASN A 56 -4.01 34.96 -0.12
CA ASN A 56 -3.47 34.61 -1.41
C ASN A 56 -3.67 33.11 -1.67
N LYS A 57 -4.83 32.74 -2.23
CA LYS A 57 -5.10 31.38 -2.75
C LYS A 57 -4.20 31.12 -3.97
N SER A 58 -2.95 30.80 -3.71
CA SER A 58 -1.98 30.38 -4.71
C SER A 58 -2.16 28.90 -5.02
N ASP A 59 -1.90 28.49 -6.26
CA ASP A 59 -1.82 27.07 -6.66
C ASP A 59 -0.89 26.27 -5.73
N PHE A 60 0.12 26.93 -5.15
CA PHE A 60 1.00 26.34 -4.16
C PHE A 60 0.27 25.79 -2.92
N LEU A 61 -0.80 26.46 -2.46
CA LEU A 61 -1.58 25.99 -1.31
C LEU A 61 -2.33 24.69 -1.62
N ILE A 62 -2.93 24.60 -2.81
CA ILE A 62 -3.66 23.41 -3.25
C ILE A 62 -2.70 22.23 -3.38
N ILE A 63 -1.53 22.44 -3.98
CA ILE A 63 -0.47 21.42 -4.08
C ILE A 63 0.01 20.99 -2.69
N SER A 64 0.21 21.94 -1.77
CA SER A 64 0.64 21.63 -0.40
C SER A 64 -0.42 20.81 0.36
N ALA A 65 -1.70 21.15 0.20
CA ALA A 65 -2.82 20.43 0.78
C ALA A 65 -2.92 19.01 0.21
N PHE A 66 -2.76 18.85 -1.10
CA PHE A 66 -2.71 17.55 -1.76
C PHE A 66 -1.60 16.67 -1.16
N ILE A 67 -0.37 17.18 -1.07
CA ILE A 67 0.78 16.44 -0.54
C ILE A 67 0.53 16.04 0.91
N LEU A 68 -0.03 16.95 1.71
CA LEU A 68 -0.32 16.70 3.12
C LEU A 68 -1.34 15.55 3.27
N ILE A 69 -2.45 15.59 2.54
CA ILE A 69 -3.47 14.54 2.56
C ILE A 69 -2.90 13.22 2.03
N PHE A 70 -2.14 13.26 0.94
CA PHE A 70 -1.51 12.09 0.34
C PHE A 70 -0.59 11.38 1.32
N VAL A 71 0.33 12.12 1.95
CA VAL A 71 1.29 11.54 2.91
C VAL A 71 0.56 11.02 4.15
N SER A 72 -0.40 11.77 4.70
CA SER A 72 -1.19 11.30 5.84
C SER A 72 -1.97 10.02 5.54
N THR A 73 -2.64 9.94 4.40
CA THR A 73 -3.39 8.75 3.98
C THR A 73 -2.48 7.57 3.66
N LEU A 74 -1.31 7.80 3.08
CA LEU A 74 -0.32 6.76 2.79
C LEU A 74 0.28 6.18 4.08
N ILE A 75 0.53 7.01 5.09
CA ILE A 75 0.98 6.55 6.40
C ILE A 75 -0.13 5.73 7.08
N LEU A 76 -1.38 6.20 7.06
CA LEU A 76 -2.52 5.50 7.66
C LEU A 76 -2.77 4.14 6.99
N THR A 77 -2.78 4.09 5.67
CA THR A 77 -2.95 2.85 4.91
C THR A 77 -1.78 1.89 5.15
N SER A 78 -0.54 2.37 5.15
CA SER A 78 0.64 1.55 5.48
C SER A 78 0.59 0.98 6.90
N LEU A 79 0.16 1.77 7.88
CA LEU A 79 -0.06 1.32 9.25
C LEU A 79 -1.16 0.25 9.32
N LEU A 80 -2.30 0.47 8.66
CA LEU A 80 -3.38 -0.51 8.58
C LEU A 80 -2.90 -1.83 7.95
N ILE A 81 -2.20 -1.76 6.82
CA ILE A 81 -1.61 -2.91 6.14
C ILE A 81 -0.67 -3.65 7.09
N LYS A 82 0.20 -2.94 7.82
CA LYS A 82 1.14 -3.54 8.77
C LYS A 82 0.43 -4.24 9.94
N ILE A 83 -0.73 -3.77 10.37
CA ILE A 83 -1.54 -4.38 11.43
C ILE A 83 -2.31 -5.61 10.89
N ILE A 84 -2.79 -5.55 9.65
CA ILE A 84 -3.61 -6.61 9.04
C ILE A 84 -2.75 -7.78 8.52
N THR A 85 -1.59 -7.49 7.93
CA THR A 85 -0.65 -8.49 7.38
C THR A 85 -0.31 -9.63 8.37
N PRO A 86 0.01 -9.36 9.65
CA PRO A 86 0.30 -10.43 10.61
C PRO A 86 -0.93 -11.27 11.00
N LYS A 87 -2.16 -10.75 10.85
CA LYS A 87 -3.39 -11.55 11.04
C LYS A 87 -3.62 -12.50 9.87
N ILE A 88 -3.37 -12.05 8.64
CA ILE A 88 -3.53 -12.88 7.42
C ILE A 88 -2.49 -14.02 7.38
N GLN A 89 -1.28 -13.79 7.88
CA GLN A 89 -0.22 -14.82 7.91
C GLN A 89 -0.33 -15.81 9.08
N ARG A 90 -1.31 -15.62 9.98
CA ARG A 90 -1.52 -16.48 11.17
C ARG A 90 -2.83 -17.27 11.13
N SER A 91 -3.63 -17.18 10.07
CA SER A 91 -4.78 -18.07 9.93
C SER A 91 -4.27 -19.49 9.62
N PRO A 92 -4.54 -20.48 10.48
CA PRO A 92 -4.12 -21.87 10.31
C PRO A 92 -4.71 -22.52 9.06
#